data_AF-A0A2E6I1A6-F1
#
_entry.id   AF-A0A2E6I1A6-F1
#
_cell.length_a   1.000
_cell.length_b   1.000
_cell.length_c   1.000
_cell.angle_alpha   90.00
_cell.angle_beta   90.00
_cell.angle_gamma   90.00
#
_symmetry.space_group_name_H-M   'P 1'
#
loop_
_entity.id
_entity.type
_entity.pdbx_description
1 polymer ?
#
loop_
_entity_poly.entity_id
_entity_poly.type
_entity_poly.pdbx_seq_one_letter_code
_entity_poly.pdbx_strand_id
1 'polypeptide(L)' 'MLSVISIRVYDGNGRPMGEFQTGVDAVQLWLSGLEKVDDALVSARPLVDPDEQNANYDWDLWVKPSEVVEDLERTQR' A
#
# COMPACT_ATOMS: atom_id res chain seq x y z
N MET A 1 9.72 -17.35 5.76
CA MET A 1 9.69 -17.21 4.28
C MET A 1 9.16 -15.81 4.04
N LEU A 2 9.90 -14.94 3.36
CA LEU A 2 9.42 -13.58 3.08
C LEU A 2 8.39 -13.68 1.95
N SER A 3 7.11 -13.65 2.30
CA SER A 3 6.02 -13.60 1.32
C SER A 3 5.89 -12.15 0.82
N VAL A 4 5.93 -11.99 -0.50
CA VAL A 4 5.83 -10.69 -1.18
C VAL A 4 4.47 -10.58 -1.86
N ILE A 5 3.90 -9.39 -1.85
CA ILE A 5 2.66 -9.02 -2.50
C ILE A 5 2.92 -7.85 -3.46
N SER A 6 2.30 -7.90 -4.65
CA SER A 6 2.23 -6.76 -5.58
C SER A 6 0.94 -5.98 -5.31
N ILE A 7 1.04 -4.69 -5.00
CA ILE A 7 -0.12 -3.82 -4.75
C ILE A 7 -0.22 -2.74 -5.82
N ARG A 8 -1.45 -2.43 -6.23
CA ARG A 8 -1.73 -1.35 -7.20
C ARG A 8 -1.45 0.02 -6.59
N VAL A 9 -0.80 0.91 -7.34
CA VAL A 9 -0.47 2.28 -6.92
C VAL A 9 -1.03 3.32 -7.88
N TYR A 10 -1.34 4.48 -7.30
CA TYR A 10 -2.03 5.60 -7.93
C TYR A 10 -1.31 6.92 -7.64
N ASP A 11 -1.57 7.92 -8.50
CA ASP A 11 -1.26 9.32 -8.19
C ASP A 11 -2.31 9.92 -7.23
N GLY A 12 -2.07 11.15 -6.77
CA GLY A 12 -3.01 11.86 -5.88
C GLY A 12 -4.38 12.18 -6.50
N ASN A 13 -4.56 11.95 -7.81
CA ASN A 13 -5.82 12.11 -8.52
C ASN A 13 -6.51 10.75 -8.80
N GLY A 14 -5.93 9.63 -8.35
CA GLY A 14 -6.45 8.29 -8.58
C GLY A 14 -6.12 7.71 -9.96
N ARG A 15 -5.16 8.29 -10.69
CA ARG A 15 -4.69 7.71 -11.95
C ARG A 15 -3.74 6.56 -11.65
N PRO A 16 -3.87 5.41 -12.32
CA PRO A 16 -2.99 4.27 -12.09
C PRO A 16 -1.56 4.63 -12.49
N MET A 17 -0.61 4.38 -11.59
CA MET A 17 0.83 4.60 -11.81
C MET A 17 1.60 3.30 -12.01
N GLY A 18 1.05 2.17 -11.56
CA GLY A 18 1.66 0.85 -11.71
C GLY A 18 1.39 -0.04 -10.50
N GLU A 19 2.39 -0.85 -10.15
CA GLU A 19 2.37 -1.72 -8.98
C GLU A 19 3.65 -1.57 -8.17
N PHE A 20 3.56 -1.79 -6.86
CA PHE A 20 4.69 -1.80 -5.93
C PHE A 20 4.74 -3.14 -5.19
N GLN A 21 5.93 -3.70 -5.01
CA GLN A 21 6.12 -4.96 -4.30
C GLN A 21 6.58 -4.73 -2.86
N THR A 22 5.90 -5.35 -1.90
CA THR A 22 6.24 -5.25 -0.47
C THR A 22 5.97 -6.57 0.26
N GLY A 23 6.39 -6.66 1.51
CA GLY A 23 6.13 -7.83 2.36
C GLY A 23 4.67 -7.92 2.76
N VAL A 24 4.13 -9.15 2.78
CA VAL A 24 2.77 -9.43 3.29
C VAL A 24 2.60 -8.93 4.72
N ASP A 25 3.60 -9.14 5.58
CA ASP A 25 3.57 -8.71 6.98
C ASP A 25 3.44 -7.18 7.11
N ALA A 26 4.13 -6.42 6.24
CA ALA A 26 4.05 -4.96 6.23
C ALA A 26 2.65 -4.48 5.81
N VAL A 27 2.04 -5.13 4.81
CA VAL A 27 0.67 -4.84 4.38
C VAL A 27 -0.35 -5.17 5.47
N GLN A 28 -0.20 -6.31 6.14
CA GLN A 28 -1.09 -6.69 7.25
C GLN A 28 -1.00 -5.70 8.41
N LEU A 29 0.22 -5.30 8.80
CA LEU A 29 0.42 -4.29 9.83
C LEU A 29 -0.21 -2.95 9.41
N TRP A 30 0.02 -2.52 8.17
CA TRP A 30 -0.55 -1.30 7.64
C TRP A 30 -2.09 -1.31 7.62
N LEU A 31 -2.71 -2.37 7.10
CA LEU A 31 -4.17 -2.55 7.10
C LEU A 31 -4.74 -2.51 8.52
N SER A 32 -4.05 -3.07 9.51
CA SER A 32 -4.49 -3.07 10.90
C SER A 32 -4.50 -1.67 11.55
N GLY A 33 -3.73 -0.74 11.00
CA GLY A 33 -3.65 0.65 11.46
C GLY A 33 -4.66 1.59 10.81
N LEU A 34 -5.43 1.12 9.83
CA LEU A 34 -6.43 1.95 9.15
C LEU A 34 -7.73 2.04 9.96
N GLU A 35 -8.32 3.24 10.02
CA GLU A 35 -9.66 3.44 10.59
C GLU A 35 -10.74 2.74 9.76
N LYS A 36 -10.53 2.69 8.43
CA LYS A 36 -11.47 2.11 7.47
C LYS A 36 -10.74 1.49 6.28
N VAL A 37 -11.36 0.46 5.69
CA VAL A 37 -10.91 -0.18 4.46
C VAL A 37 -11.97 0.09 3.39
N ASP A 38 -11.71 1.07 2.52
CA ASP A 38 -12.58 1.47 1.42
C ASP A 38 -11.78 1.84 0.17
N ASP A 39 -12.45 2.44 -0.83
CA ASP A 39 -11.83 2.85 -2.10
C ASP A 39 -11.17 4.24 -2.03
N ALA A 40 -11.11 4.87 -0.85
CA ALA A 40 -10.47 6.17 -0.72
C ALA A 40 -8.95 6.04 -0.92
N LEU A 41 -8.38 7.01 -1.63
CA LEU A 41 -6.92 7.10 -1.77
C LEU A 41 -6.31 7.45 -0.42
N VAL A 42 -5.35 6.63 0.01
CA VAL A 42 -4.53 6.88 1.19
C VAL A 42 -3.06 6.80 0.81
N SER A 43 -2.22 7.52 1.56
CA SER A 43 -0.79 7.53 1.30
C SER A 43 -0.18 6.15 1.47
N ALA A 44 0.60 5.71 0.48
CA ALA A 44 1.39 4.50 0.53
C ALA A 44 2.71 4.67 1.29
N ARG A 45 3.03 5.89 1.77
CA ARG A 45 4.28 6.19 2.49
C ARG A 45 4.60 5.19 3.61
N PRO A 46 3.65 4.78 4.48
CA PRO A 46 3.96 3.81 5.54
C PRO A 46 4.39 2.43 5.03
N LEU A 47 4.11 2.09 3.77
CA LEU A 47 4.51 0.82 3.15
C LEU A 47 5.89 0.88 2.49
N VAL A 48 6.34 2.07 2.07
CA VAL A 48 7.60 2.28 1.34
C VAL A 48 8.70 2.91 2.19
N ASP A 49 8.32 3.72 3.18
CA ASP A 49 9.19 4.46 4.09
C ASP A 49 8.60 4.42 5.52
N PRO A 50 8.49 3.23 6.13
CA PRO A 50 7.83 3.05 7.44
C PRO A 50 8.52 3.82 8.57
N ASP A 51 9.83 4.02 8.47
CA ASP A 51 10.64 4.76 9.44
C ASP A 51 10.70 6.27 9.14
N GLU A 52 9.97 6.74 8.14
CA GLU A 52 9.94 8.14 7.71
C GLU A 52 11.33 8.77 7.45
N GLN A 53 12.29 7.96 6.99
CA GLN A 53 13.69 8.37 6.82
C GLN A 53 13.86 9.40 5.70
N ASN A 54 12.92 9.45 4.75
CA ASN A 54 12.96 10.36 3.62
C ASN A 54 11.91 11.48 3.76
N ALA A 55 12.04 12.27 4.83
CA ALA A 55 11.10 13.34 5.16
C ALA A 55 11.00 14.47 4.11
N ASN A 56 11.99 14.61 3.22
CA ASN A 56 12.00 15.64 2.17
C ASN A 56 11.46 15.15 0.82
N TYR A 57 10.96 13.92 0.75
CA TYR A 57 10.41 13.37 -0.48
C TYR A 57 8.90 13.57 -0.51
N ASP A 58 8.39 14.11 -1.61
CA ASP A 58 6.95 14.17 -1.84
C ASP A 58 6.51 12.79 -2.33
N TRP A 59 5.89 12.03 -1.43
CA TRP A 59 5.42 10.69 -1.71
C TRP A 59 4.09 10.76 -2.45
N ASP A 60 4.15 11.05 -3.75
CA ASP A 60 3.03 11.00 -4.69
C ASP A 60 2.60 9.55 -5.00
N LEU A 61 2.54 8.71 -3.97
CA LEU A 61 2.19 7.31 -4.08
C LEU A 61 0.99 7.01 -3.20
N TRP A 62 -0.09 6.61 -3.84
CA TRP A 62 -1.39 6.38 -3.21
C TRP A 62 -1.86 4.96 -3.48
N VAL A 63 -2.63 4.41 -2.55
CA VAL A 63 -3.24 3.08 -2.65
C VAL A 63 -4.70 3.17 -2.25
N LYS A 64 -5.50 2.20 -2.69
CA LYS A 64 -6.86 1.98 -2.18
C LYS A 64 -6.85 0.79 -1.21
N PRO A 65 -7.22 0.97 0.06
CA PRO A 65 -7.21 -0.13 1.04
C PRO A 65 -8.02 -1.36 0.62
N SER A 66 -9.19 -1.17 0.00
CA SER A 66 -10.02 -2.26 -0.52
C SER A 66 -9.28 -3.13 -1.54
N GLU A 67 -8.60 -2.50 -2.49
CA GLU A 67 -7.82 -3.19 -3.52
C GLU A 67 -6.60 -3.90 -2.94
N VAL A 68 -5.96 -3.33 -1.91
CA VAL A 68 -4.86 -3.99 -1.19
C VAL A 68 -5.32 -5.27 -0.50
N VAL A 69 -6.55 -5.30 0.04
CA VAL A 69 -7.14 -6.54 0.59
C VAL A 69 -7.35 -7.58 -0.50
N GLU A 70 -7.90 -7.18 -1.65
CA GLU A 70 -8.07 -8.10 -2.79
C GLU A 70 -6.73 -8.69 -3.26
N ASP A 71 -5.69 -7.86 -3.35
CA ASP A 71 -4.34 -8.27 -3.77
C ASP A 71 -3.73 -9.25 -2.75
N LEU A 72 -4.00 -9.05 -1.46
CA LEU A 72 -3.55 -9.89 -0.37
C LEU A 72 -4.26 -11.25 -0.34
N GLU A 73 -5.56 -11.27 -0.60
CA GLU A 73 -6.33 -12.51 -0.72
C GLU A 73 -5.90 -13.35 -1.92
N ARG A 74 -5.56 -12.70 -3.05
CA ARG A 74 -5.05 -13.38 -4.24
C ARG A 74 -3.68 -14.02 -4.01
N THR A 75 -2.82 -13.35 -3.24
CA THR A 75 -1.46 -13.83 -2.95
C THR A 75 -1.44 -15.05 -2.02
N GLN A 76 -2.48 -15.25 -1.21
CA GLN A 76 -2.57 -16.34 -0.23
C GLN A 76 -3.35 -17.58 -0.73
N ARG A 77 -3.86 -17.55 -1.96
CA ARG A 77 -4.48 -18.71 -2.62
C ARG A 77 -3.45 -19.58 -3.32
#